data_AF-A0A9P0ZV08-F1
#
_entry.id   AF-A0A9P0ZV08-F1
#
_cell.length_a   1.000
_cell.length_b   1.000
_cell.length_c   1.000
_cell.angle_alpha   90.00
_cell.angle_beta   90.00
_cell.angle_gamma   90.00
#
_symmetry.space_group_name_H-M   'P 1'
#
loop_
_entity.id
_entity.type
_entity.pdbx_description
1 polymer ?
#
loop_
_entity_poly.entity_id
_entity_poly.type
_entity_poly.pdbx_seq_one_letter_code
_entity_poly.pdbx_strand_id
1 'polypeptide(L)'
;MITSLPEIGKAASDFYSKLYSVSPPTVSDDVLHFIPSLVTDADNNMLMELPQEEEVKRAVWNLNLNGAPGPDGFNGKFFKKCWHIVRSDLLKVVQEFFMGISIPKALSSILIVLIPKVPNPSSFGEFRPICISNFVSKVCTKVLTDRLSMILPKIISPEQIGFMKNKDMVDHILIAQEMVHSLNKKVIMNNLQSTYLSVLVNGVHHDFFQPKRGVKQGDPLSHFLFILASKAFSRGIK
;
A
#
# COMPACT_ATOMS: atom_id res chain seq x y z
N MET A 1 0.63 14.50 32.45
CA MET A 1 -0.06 15.21 31.35
C MET A 1 1.04 15.64 30.39
N ILE A 2 1.00 15.20 29.13
CA ILE A 2 2.00 15.58 28.13
C ILE A 2 1.62 16.96 27.59
N THR A 3 2.51 17.94 27.70
CA THR A 3 2.18 19.34 27.33
C THR A 3 3.20 19.98 26.40
N SER A 4 4.41 19.42 26.28
CA SER A 4 5.44 19.96 25.38
C SER A 4 5.35 19.33 23.99
N LEU A 5 5.62 20.12 22.93
CA LEU A 5 5.60 19.62 21.54
C LEU A 5 6.52 18.41 21.31
N PRO A 6 7.76 18.37 21.85
CA PRO A 6 8.63 17.21 21.71
C PRO A 6 8.04 15.95 22.36
N GLU A 7 7.42 16.08 23.53
CA GLU A 7 6.78 14.95 24.21
C GLU A 7 5.53 14.46 23.48
N ILE A 8 4.72 15.38 22.93
CA ILE A 8 3.54 15.03 22.11
C ILE A 8 4.01 14.24 20.87
N GLY A 9 5.05 14.73 20.21
CA GLY A 9 5.65 14.09 19.04
C GLY A 9 6.16 12.68 19.34
N LYS A 10 6.90 12.53 20.45
CA LYS A 10 7.39 11.22 20.90
C LYS A 10 6.24 10.27 21.24
N ALA A 11 5.25 10.72 22.00
CA ALA A 11 4.11 9.90 22.36
C ALA A 11 3.27 9.48 21.14
N ALA A 12 3.15 10.34 20.14
CA ALA A 12 2.53 10.00 18.86
C ALA A 12 3.33 8.93 18.11
N SER A 13 4.65 9.09 18.02
CA SER A 13 5.55 8.12 17.40
C SER A 13 5.44 6.74 18.07
N ASP A 14 5.51 6.69 19.40
CA ASP A 14 5.39 5.46 20.18
C ASP A 14 4.03 4.78 19.96
N PHE A 15 2.94 5.57 19.98
CA PHE A 15 1.59 5.07 19.77
C PHE A 15 1.41 4.44 18.38
N TYR A 16 1.76 5.16 17.31
CA TYR A 16 1.57 4.68 15.95
C TYR A 16 2.57 3.58 15.58
N SER A 17 3.81 3.65 16.06
CA SER A 17 4.79 2.57 15.92
C SER A 17 4.25 1.27 16.52
N LYS A 18 3.70 1.32 17.75
CA LYS A 18 3.06 0.15 18.37
C LYS A 18 1.84 -0.31 17.58
N LEU A 19 0.98 0.60 17.13
CA LEU A 19 -0.23 0.29 16.35
C LEU A 19 0.08 -0.48 15.05
N TYR A 20 1.15 -0.10 14.36
CA TYR A 20 1.58 -0.70 13.10
C TYR A 20 2.59 -1.86 13.27
N SER A 21 3.04 -2.17 14.48
CA SER A 21 4.00 -3.26 14.76
C SER A 21 3.37 -4.58 15.21
N VAL A 22 2.05 -4.66 15.40
CA VAL A 22 1.37 -5.89 15.82
C VAL A 22 1.46 -6.94 14.71
N SER A 23 2.00 -8.12 15.02
CA SER A 23 2.08 -9.23 14.07
C SER A 23 0.69 -9.75 13.70
N PRO A 24 0.42 -10.06 12.43
CA PRO A 24 -0.83 -10.73 12.06
C PRO A 24 -0.89 -12.14 12.66
N PRO A 25 -2.10 -12.70 12.88
CA PRO A 25 -2.24 -14.10 13.24
C PRO A 25 -1.70 -15.01 12.12
N THR A 26 -0.94 -16.03 12.50
CA THR A 26 -0.48 -17.10 11.60
C THR A 26 -1.64 -18.00 11.23
N VAL A 27 -1.85 -18.24 9.93
CA VAL A 27 -2.78 -19.24 9.42
C VAL A 27 -1.97 -20.47 8.98
N SER A 28 -2.47 -21.68 9.25
CA SER A 28 -1.78 -22.92 8.88
C SER A 28 -1.70 -23.06 7.36
N ASP A 29 -0.51 -23.38 6.85
CA ASP A 29 -0.27 -23.59 5.41
C ASP A 29 -1.07 -24.78 4.86
N ASP A 30 -1.50 -25.72 5.72
CA ASP A 30 -2.22 -26.94 5.32
C ASP A 30 -3.53 -26.68 4.58
N VAL A 31 -4.20 -25.55 4.85
CA VAL A 31 -5.50 -25.23 4.25
C VAL A 31 -5.35 -24.70 2.83
N LEU A 32 -4.16 -24.21 2.45
CA LEU A 32 -3.89 -23.67 1.12
C LEU A 32 -3.89 -24.76 0.03
N HIS A 33 -3.68 -26.03 0.39
CA HIS A 33 -3.65 -27.15 -0.55
C HIS A 33 -5.00 -27.50 -1.17
N PHE A 34 -6.11 -27.05 -0.58
CA PHE A 34 -7.47 -27.32 -1.07
C PHE A 34 -8.01 -26.21 -1.97
N ILE A 35 -7.22 -25.16 -2.22
CA ILE A 35 -7.65 -23.97 -2.98
C ILE A 35 -7.13 -24.07 -4.43
N PRO A 36 -7.98 -23.92 -5.45
CA PRO A 36 -7.55 -24.00 -6.85
C PRO A 36 -6.65 -22.82 -7.24
N SER A 37 -5.53 -23.10 -7.93
CA SER A 37 -4.62 -22.06 -8.41
C SER A 37 -5.22 -21.27 -9.58
N LEU A 38 -5.62 -20.02 -9.32
CA LEU A 38 -6.24 -19.14 -10.32
C LEU A 38 -5.25 -18.24 -11.08
N VAL A 39 -4.03 -18.07 -10.54
CA VAL A 39 -2.97 -17.24 -11.13
C VAL A 39 -1.97 -18.15 -11.83
N THR A 40 -1.83 -17.99 -13.14
CA THR A 40 -0.90 -18.81 -13.94
C THR A 40 0.53 -18.28 -13.89
N ASP A 41 1.50 -19.09 -14.30
CA ASP A 41 2.88 -18.61 -14.49
C ASP A 41 2.97 -17.48 -15.52
N ALA A 42 2.13 -17.50 -16.55
CA ALA A 42 2.03 -16.42 -17.53
C ALA A 42 1.55 -15.11 -16.88
N ASP A 43 0.58 -15.19 -15.96
CA ASP A 43 0.13 -14.03 -15.18
C ASP A 43 1.24 -13.50 -14.28
N ASN A 44 1.96 -14.38 -13.58
CA ASN A 44 3.12 -14.00 -12.76
C ASN A 44 4.24 -13.36 -13.59
N ASN A 45 4.55 -13.91 -14.76
CA ASN A 45 5.55 -13.33 -15.67
C ASN A 45 5.14 -11.94 -16.13
N MET A 46 3.87 -11.73 -16.50
CA MET A 46 3.34 -10.41 -16.87
C MET A 46 3.41 -9.42 -15.70
N LEU A 47 3.06 -9.84 -14.48
CA LEU A 47 3.15 -8.98 -13.30
C LEU A 47 4.59 -8.57 -12.98
N MET A 48 5.56 -9.42 -13.30
CA MET A 48 6.97 -9.24 -12.94
C MET A 48 7.83 -8.64 -14.06
N GLU A 49 7.30 -8.53 -15.27
CA GLU A 49 8.01 -7.98 -16.43
C GLU A 49 8.51 -6.55 -16.17
N LEU A 50 9.68 -6.18 -16.68
CA LEU A 50 10.21 -4.82 -16.50
C LEU A 50 9.30 -3.78 -17.18
N PRO A 51 8.79 -2.78 -16.43
CA PRO A 51 7.96 -1.74 -17.00
C PRO A 51 8.68 -0.93 -18.08
N GLN A 52 7.93 -0.54 -19.11
CA GLN A 52 8.41 0.32 -20.19
C GLN A 52 8.08 1.80 -19.90
N GLU A 53 8.79 2.74 -20.55
CA GLU A 53 8.59 4.18 -20.33
C GLU A 53 7.13 4.60 -20.49
N GLU A 54 6.44 4.10 -21.52
CA GLU A 54 5.04 4.43 -21.76
C GLU A 54 4.10 3.94 -20.65
N GLU A 55 4.41 2.81 -20.03
CA GLU A 55 3.65 2.30 -18.89
C GLU A 55 3.84 3.18 -17.66
N VAL A 56 5.08 3.57 -17.37
CA VAL A 56 5.42 4.50 -16.27
C VAL A 56 4.77 5.87 -16.50
N LYS A 57 4.82 6.37 -17.73
CA LYS A 57 4.19 7.64 -18.11
C LYS A 57 2.67 7.61 -17.93
N ARG A 58 2.01 6.53 -18.35
CA ARG A 58 0.57 6.34 -18.09
C ARG A 58 0.28 6.36 -16.59
N ALA A 59 1.08 5.67 -15.77
CA ALA A 59 0.92 5.69 -14.32
C ALA A 59 1.03 7.11 -13.74
N VAL A 60 2.01 7.90 -14.17
CA VAL A 60 2.17 9.31 -13.76
C VAL A 60 0.95 10.15 -14.13
N TRP A 61 0.40 10.00 -15.34
CA TRP A 61 -0.75 10.79 -15.81
C TRP A 61 -2.06 10.40 -15.12
N ASN A 62 -2.18 9.15 -14.70
CA ASN A 62 -3.38 8.62 -14.05
C ASN A 62 -3.37 8.81 -12.52
N LEU A 63 -2.26 9.26 -11.94
CA LEU A 63 -2.19 9.61 -10.52
C LEU A 63 -2.71 11.03 -10.27
N ASN A 64 -3.21 11.26 -9.04
CA ASN A 64 -3.63 12.60 -8.63
C ASN A 64 -2.44 13.57 -8.57
N LEU A 65 -2.39 14.49 -9.53
CA LEU A 65 -1.31 15.47 -9.66
C LEU A 65 -1.38 16.60 -8.62
N ASN A 66 -2.57 16.86 -8.06
CA ASN A 66 -2.82 17.91 -7.07
C ASN A 66 -2.65 17.41 -5.63
N GLY A 67 -2.33 16.13 -5.43
CA GLY A 67 -2.11 15.57 -4.10
C GLY A 67 -0.97 16.25 -3.36
N ALA A 68 -1.04 16.28 -2.03
CA ALA A 68 0.05 16.75 -1.19
C ALA A 68 1.34 15.96 -1.48
N PRO A 69 2.51 16.63 -1.48
CA PRO A 69 3.79 15.96 -1.66
C PRO A 69 4.11 15.08 -0.45
N GLY A 70 4.93 14.05 -0.67
CA GLY A 70 5.49 13.27 0.42
C GLY A 70 6.62 14.02 1.14
N PRO A 71 7.37 13.35 2.01
CA PRO A 71 8.54 13.93 2.68
C PRO A 71 9.59 14.55 1.75
N ASP A 72 9.64 14.15 0.48
CA ASP A 72 10.57 14.69 -0.53
C ASP A 72 10.14 16.07 -1.11
N GLY A 73 8.92 16.52 -0.83
CA GLY A 73 8.40 17.80 -1.34
C GLY A 73 7.92 17.77 -2.80
N PHE A 74 8.01 16.64 -3.51
CA PHE A 74 7.63 16.56 -4.92
C PHE A 74 6.24 15.94 -5.11
N ASN A 75 5.36 16.66 -5.80
CA ASN A 75 4.03 16.18 -6.17
C ASN A 75 3.93 15.83 -7.66
N GLY A 76 2.78 15.31 -8.11
CA GLY A 76 2.62 14.87 -9.50
C GLY A 76 2.75 15.99 -10.53
N LYS A 77 2.47 17.26 -10.18
CA LYS A 77 2.70 18.40 -11.10
C LYS A 77 4.17 18.54 -11.45
N PHE A 78 5.08 18.34 -10.50
CA PHE A 78 6.52 18.36 -10.76
C PHE A 78 6.88 17.30 -11.80
N PHE A 79 6.50 16.04 -11.58
CA PHE A 79 6.81 14.94 -12.51
C PHE A 79 6.21 15.16 -13.91
N LYS A 80 4.98 15.70 -13.99
CA LYS A 80 4.35 15.99 -15.28
C LYS A 80 5.04 17.13 -16.03
N LYS A 81 5.38 18.23 -15.35
CA LYS A 81 6.05 19.39 -15.98
C LYS A 81 7.50 19.06 -16.35
N CYS A 82 8.21 18.38 -15.47
CA CYS A 82 9.63 18.04 -15.62
C CYS A 82 9.85 16.68 -16.28
N TRP A 83 8.84 16.08 -16.93
CA TRP A 83 8.91 14.73 -17.49
C TRP A 83 10.13 14.54 -18.40
N HIS A 84 10.40 15.53 -19.26
CA HIS A 84 11.55 15.53 -20.18
C HIS A 84 12.91 15.42 -19.48
N ILE A 85 12.99 15.79 -18.20
CA ILE A 85 14.18 15.70 -17.33
C ILE A 85 14.16 14.37 -16.56
N VAL A 86 13.07 14.09 -15.83
CA VAL A 86 13.05 13.02 -14.81
C VAL A 86 12.66 11.63 -15.32
N ARG A 87 12.18 11.51 -16.56
CA ARG A 87 11.65 10.24 -17.12
C ARG A 87 12.64 9.07 -17.05
N SER A 88 13.92 9.32 -17.32
CA SER A 88 14.93 8.25 -17.35
C SER A 88 15.21 7.72 -15.95
N ASP A 89 15.34 8.61 -14.96
CA ASP A 89 15.61 8.22 -13.58
C ASP A 89 14.39 7.56 -12.95
N LEU A 90 13.19 8.08 -13.22
CA LEU A 90 11.96 7.46 -12.74
C LEU A 90 11.76 6.06 -13.33
N LEU A 91 12.04 5.87 -14.63
CA LEU A 91 11.97 4.55 -15.26
C LEU A 91 12.91 3.55 -14.58
N LYS A 92 14.16 3.94 -14.32
CA LYS A 92 15.15 3.10 -13.63
C LYS A 92 14.65 2.70 -12.24
N VAL A 93 14.19 3.65 -11.44
CA VAL A 93 13.68 3.38 -10.08
C VAL A 93 12.49 2.40 -10.12
N VAL A 94 11.58 2.58 -11.07
CA VAL A 94 10.45 1.67 -11.24
C VAL A 94 10.93 0.28 -11.68
N GLN A 95 11.87 0.18 -12.63
CA GLN A 95 12.41 -1.12 -13.05
C GLN A 95 13.15 -1.83 -11.91
N GLU A 96 13.99 -1.12 -11.15
CA GLU A 96 14.67 -1.65 -9.96
C GLU A 96 13.67 -2.20 -8.92
N PHE A 97 12.56 -1.49 -8.72
CA PHE A 97 11.46 -1.97 -7.87
C PHE A 97 10.88 -3.31 -8.35
N PHE A 98 10.64 -3.47 -9.65
CA PHE A 98 10.14 -4.73 -10.24
C PHE A 98 11.21 -5.83 -10.27
N MET A 99 12.49 -5.47 -10.31
CA MET A 99 13.60 -6.41 -10.11
C MET A 99 13.70 -6.90 -8.66
N GLY A 100 12.95 -6.32 -7.73
CA GLY A 100 12.99 -6.62 -6.30
C GLY A 100 14.18 -6.00 -5.58
N ILE A 101 14.80 -4.97 -6.16
CA ILE A 101 15.82 -4.16 -5.50
C ILE A 101 15.10 -3.22 -4.53
N SER A 102 15.61 -3.11 -3.30
CA SER A 102 14.99 -2.26 -2.28
C SER A 102 15.04 -0.80 -2.72
N ILE A 103 13.88 -0.14 -2.63
CA ILE A 103 13.80 1.30 -2.90
C ILE A 103 14.52 2.03 -1.75
N PRO A 104 15.37 3.04 -2.05
CA PRO A 104 15.99 3.86 -1.03
C PRO A 104 14.98 4.42 -0.03
N LYS A 105 15.33 4.41 1.26
CA LYS A 105 14.48 4.91 2.36
C LYS A 105 13.92 6.31 2.07
N ALA A 106 14.71 7.19 1.46
CA ALA A 106 14.28 8.53 1.09
C ALA A 106 13.06 8.54 0.17
N LEU A 107 12.97 7.59 -0.77
CA LEU A 107 11.89 7.48 -1.77
C LEU A 107 10.67 6.72 -1.25
N SER A 108 10.86 5.77 -0.33
CA SER A 108 9.80 4.96 0.26
C SER A 108 9.28 5.50 1.61
N SER A 109 9.76 6.67 2.03
CA SER A 109 9.33 7.36 3.24
C SER A 109 7.89 7.89 3.10
N ILE A 110 7.15 7.78 4.19
CA ILE A 110 5.74 8.16 4.27
C ILE A 110 5.54 9.02 5.51
N LEU A 111 4.76 10.06 5.34
CA LEU A 111 4.34 10.94 6.42
C LEU A 111 2.97 10.53 6.95
N ILE A 112 2.85 10.32 8.26
CA ILE A 112 1.56 10.16 8.95
C ILE A 112 1.11 11.56 9.39
N VAL A 113 0.04 12.05 8.77
CA VAL A 113 -0.65 13.29 9.15
C VAL A 113 -1.89 12.94 9.96
N LEU A 114 -2.06 13.60 11.11
CA LEU A 114 -3.15 13.32 12.04
C LEU A 114 -4.32 14.27 11.79
N ILE A 115 -5.48 13.71 11.43
CA ILE A 115 -6.73 14.48 11.28
C ILE A 115 -7.68 14.17 12.44
N PRO A 116 -8.13 15.15 13.23
CA PRO A 116 -9.11 14.94 14.30
C PRO A 116 -10.39 14.26 13.78
N LYS A 117 -10.88 13.23 14.47
CA LYS A 117 -12.21 12.64 14.24
C LYS A 117 -13.31 13.36 15.01
N VAL A 118 -12.94 13.99 16.13
CA VAL A 118 -13.84 14.68 17.05
C VAL A 118 -13.30 16.08 17.38
N PRO A 119 -14.15 17.01 17.83
CA PRO A 119 -13.70 18.28 18.38
C PRO A 119 -12.84 18.04 19.63
N ASN A 120 -11.71 18.76 19.76
CA ASN A 120 -10.80 18.70 20.91
C ASN A 120 -10.34 17.28 21.28
N PRO A 121 -9.67 16.56 20.37
CA PRO A 121 -9.21 15.21 20.64
C PRO A 121 -8.21 15.20 21.81
N SER A 122 -8.43 14.26 22.74
CA SER A 122 -7.66 14.08 23.98
C SER A 122 -6.77 12.84 23.93
N SER A 123 -6.97 11.95 22.94
CA SER A 123 -6.16 10.75 22.73
C SER A 123 -5.82 10.50 21.26
N PHE A 124 -4.71 9.81 20.97
CA PHE A 124 -4.31 9.48 19.59
C PHE A 124 -5.30 8.56 18.86
N GLY A 125 -6.14 7.81 19.58
CA GLY A 125 -7.21 7.00 18.98
C GLY A 125 -8.32 7.84 18.31
N GLU A 126 -8.47 9.09 18.74
CA GLU A 126 -9.43 10.06 18.22
C GLU A 126 -8.92 10.79 16.97
N PHE A 127 -7.71 10.48 16.50
CA PHE A 127 -7.20 10.95 15.21
C PHE A 127 -7.32 9.87 14.15
N ARG A 128 -7.61 10.29 12.92
CA ARG A 128 -7.47 9.47 11.71
C ARG A 128 -6.05 9.72 11.16
N PRO A 129 -5.19 8.70 11.12
CA PRO A 129 -3.90 8.82 10.45
C PRO A 129 -4.10 8.81 8.92
N ILE A 130 -3.57 9.81 8.23
CA ILE A 130 -3.48 9.84 6.76
C ILE A 130 -2.02 9.66 6.37
N CYS A 131 -1.75 8.70 5.50
CA CYS A 131 -0.42 8.43 5.00
C CYS A 131 -0.17 9.24 3.71
N ILE A 132 0.89 10.04 3.69
CA ILE A 132 1.33 10.78 2.51
C ILE A 132 2.67 10.22 2.07
N SER A 133 2.65 9.39 1.02
CA SER A 133 3.86 8.84 0.40
C SER A 133 4.39 9.77 -0.69
N ASN A 134 5.69 9.66 -0.95
CA ASN A 134 6.34 10.28 -2.10
C ASN A 134 5.69 9.84 -3.41
N PHE A 135 5.68 10.73 -4.39
CA PHE A 135 5.03 10.46 -5.67
C PHE A 135 5.69 9.28 -6.42
N VAL A 136 7.02 9.13 -6.33
CA VAL A 136 7.74 7.99 -6.92
C VAL A 136 7.21 6.65 -6.42
N SER A 137 7.04 6.50 -5.10
CA SER A 137 6.48 5.26 -4.52
C SER A 137 5.05 5.00 -4.99
N LYS A 138 4.24 6.05 -5.21
CA LYS A 138 2.90 5.95 -5.79
C LYS A 138 2.93 5.49 -7.25
N VAL A 139 3.94 5.90 -8.03
CA VAL A 139 4.11 5.44 -9.41
C VAL A 139 4.42 3.94 -9.44
N CYS A 140 5.37 3.47 -8.62
CA CYS A 140 5.71 2.05 -8.53
C CYS A 140 4.48 1.19 -8.21
N THR A 141 3.72 1.58 -7.18
CA THR A 141 2.51 0.85 -6.79
C THR A 141 1.38 1.01 -7.79
N LYS A 142 1.27 2.12 -8.50
CA LYS A 142 0.27 2.32 -9.57
C LYS A 142 0.50 1.37 -10.74
N VAL A 143 1.75 1.23 -11.21
CA VAL A 143 2.08 0.28 -12.28
C VAL A 143 1.68 -1.14 -11.88
N LEU A 144 2.03 -1.54 -10.65
CA LEU A 144 1.66 -2.85 -10.12
C LEU A 144 0.13 -3.02 -10.03
N THR A 145 -0.60 -2.04 -9.48
CA THR A 145 -2.06 -2.09 -9.39
C THR A 145 -2.73 -2.16 -10.76
N ASP A 146 -2.20 -1.48 -11.77
CA ASP A 146 -2.77 -1.51 -13.12
C ASP A 146 -2.62 -2.90 -13.74
N ARG A 147 -1.48 -3.56 -13.53
CA ARG A 147 -1.29 -4.94 -13.97
C ARG A 147 -2.14 -5.94 -13.19
N LEU A 148 -2.20 -5.81 -11.88
CA LEU A 148 -3.07 -6.62 -11.02
C LEU A 148 -4.56 -6.47 -11.40
N SER A 149 -4.96 -5.29 -11.89
CA SER A 149 -6.33 -5.05 -12.34
C SER A 149 -6.69 -5.87 -13.59
N MET A 150 -5.71 -6.28 -14.39
CA MET A 150 -5.94 -7.11 -15.59
C MET A 150 -6.26 -8.57 -15.25
N ILE A 151 -5.69 -9.09 -14.17
CA ILE A 151 -5.95 -10.46 -13.69
C ILE A 151 -7.12 -10.51 -12.71
N LEU A 152 -7.56 -9.34 -12.22
CA LEU A 152 -8.67 -9.22 -11.28
C LEU A 152 -9.95 -9.95 -11.73
N PRO A 153 -10.37 -9.92 -13.01
CA PRO A 153 -11.55 -10.68 -13.46
C PRO A 153 -11.38 -12.21 -13.40
N LYS A 154 -10.16 -12.74 -13.53
CA LYS A 154 -9.90 -14.18 -13.36
C LYS A 154 -10.05 -14.62 -11.90
N ILE A 155 -9.75 -13.69 -11.00
CA ILE A 155 -9.73 -13.89 -9.55
C ILE A 155 -11.14 -13.66 -8.95
N ILE A 156 -12.04 -13.00 -9.68
CA ILE A 156 -13.35 -12.56 -9.19
C ILE A 156 -14.46 -13.14 -10.07
N SER A 157 -15.29 -14.04 -9.52
CA SER A 157 -16.37 -14.66 -10.29
C SER A 157 -17.54 -13.70 -10.59
N PRO A 158 -18.25 -13.87 -11.72
CA PRO A 158 -19.36 -13.00 -12.13
C PRO A 158 -20.58 -13.00 -11.19
N GLU A 159 -20.81 -14.07 -10.43
CA GLU A 159 -22.02 -14.30 -9.62
C GLU A 159 -22.07 -13.47 -8.32
N GLN A 160 -21.10 -12.59 -8.10
CA GLN A 160 -20.84 -11.93 -6.81
C GLN A 160 -21.05 -10.40 -6.83
N ILE A 161 -21.73 -9.88 -7.86
CA ILE A 161 -22.16 -8.47 -7.94
C ILE A 161 -23.52 -8.24 -7.23
N GLY A 162 -24.28 -9.31 -6.94
CA GLY A 162 -25.52 -9.25 -6.17
C GLY A 162 -25.39 -10.02 -4.85
N PHE A 163 -25.74 -9.37 -3.73
CA PHE A 163 -26.21 -9.85 -2.40
C PHE A 163 -26.13 -11.36 -2.06
N MET A 164 -25.88 -11.75 -0.78
CA MET A 164 -26.58 -12.84 -0.05
C MET A 164 -25.78 -13.65 1.01
N LYS A 165 -26.07 -13.47 2.30
CA LYS A 165 -26.14 -14.43 3.44
C LYS A 165 -25.68 -15.92 3.29
N ASN A 166 -24.95 -16.39 4.34
CA ASN A 166 -24.56 -17.73 4.84
C ASN A 166 -23.15 -18.40 4.58
N LYS A 167 -22.01 -17.79 4.97
CA LYS A 167 -20.63 -18.36 4.93
C LYS A 167 -19.69 -17.76 5.99
N ASP A 168 -18.76 -18.58 6.49
CA ASP A 168 -17.95 -18.33 7.68
C ASP A 168 -16.62 -17.58 7.39
N MET A 169 -16.18 -16.70 8.29
CA MET A 169 -15.11 -15.70 8.11
C MET A 169 -13.73 -16.28 7.77
N VAL A 170 -13.48 -17.55 8.09
CA VAL A 170 -12.18 -18.23 7.94
C VAL A 170 -11.85 -18.54 6.47
N ASP A 171 -12.82 -19.01 5.68
CA ASP A 171 -12.66 -19.34 4.25
C ASP A 171 -12.22 -18.14 3.40
N HIS A 172 -12.48 -16.93 3.90
CA HIS A 172 -12.24 -15.69 3.19
C HIS A 172 -10.84 -15.14 3.39
N ILE A 173 -10.35 -15.23 4.62
CA ILE A 173 -8.94 -14.97 4.92
C ILE A 173 -8.07 -15.90 4.06
N LEU A 174 -8.50 -17.17 3.90
CA LEU A 174 -7.80 -18.16 3.09
C LEU A 174 -7.71 -17.81 1.61
N ILE A 175 -8.77 -17.29 0.97
CA ILE A 175 -8.69 -16.83 -0.43
C ILE A 175 -7.81 -15.58 -0.55
N ALA A 176 -7.92 -14.60 0.33
CA ALA A 176 -7.04 -13.43 0.30
C ALA A 176 -5.57 -13.83 0.53
N GLN A 177 -5.33 -14.82 1.37
CA GLN A 177 -4.01 -15.40 1.60
C GLN A 177 -3.51 -16.20 0.40
N GLU A 178 -4.35 -16.98 -0.28
CA GLU A 178 -4.03 -17.70 -1.51
C GLU A 178 -3.66 -16.71 -2.63
N MET A 179 -4.38 -15.62 -2.79
CA MET A 179 -4.01 -14.57 -3.75
C MET A 179 -2.63 -13.99 -3.45
N VAL A 180 -2.33 -13.68 -2.18
CA VAL A 180 -0.99 -13.22 -1.77
C VAL A 180 0.04 -14.34 -1.90
N HIS A 181 -0.37 -15.61 -1.80
CA HIS A 181 0.49 -16.78 -1.88
C HIS A 181 0.91 -17.09 -3.33
N SER A 182 -0.05 -17.09 -4.25
CA SER A 182 0.10 -17.44 -5.67
C SER A 182 0.73 -16.31 -6.51
N LEU A 183 0.66 -15.07 -6.03
CA LEU A 183 1.39 -13.94 -6.61
C LEU A 183 2.89 -14.06 -6.30
N ASN A 184 3.74 -13.81 -7.29
CA ASN A 184 5.17 -13.69 -7.04
C ASN A 184 5.42 -12.58 -6.00
N LYS A 185 5.78 -13.02 -4.79
CA LYS A 185 5.88 -12.17 -3.60
C LYS A 185 7.02 -11.17 -3.68
N LYS A 186 7.96 -11.30 -4.63
CA LYS A 186 9.17 -10.48 -4.67
C LYS A 186 8.85 -8.98 -4.67
N VAL A 187 7.96 -8.51 -5.54
CA VAL A 187 7.64 -7.08 -5.66
C VAL A 187 6.75 -6.58 -4.51
N ILE A 188 5.76 -7.38 -4.12
CA ILE A 188 4.84 -7.03 -3.02
C ILE A 188 5.57 -6.99 -1.68
N MET A 189 6.39 -8.00 -1.40
CA MET A 189 7.21 -8.05 -0.18
C MET A 189 8.28 -6.96 -0.19
N ASN A 190 8.91 -6.69 -1.33
CA ASN A 190 9.88 -5.59 -1.44
C ASN A 190 9.21 -4.22 -1.14
N ASN A 191 7.99 -3.97 -1.61
CA ASN A 191 7.22 -2.76 -1.26
C ASN A 191 6.93 -2.68 0.25
N LEU A 192 6.53 -3.80 0.86
CA LEU A 192 6.19 -3.84 2.29
C LEU A 192 7.43 -3.65 3.17
N GLN A 193 8.53 -4.34 2.85
CA GLN A 193 9.79 -4.27 3.61
C GLN A 193 10.52 -2.94 3.45
N SER A 194 10.42 -2.30 2.28
CA SER A 194 11.09 -1.03 2.01
C SER A 194 10.34 0.18 2.57
N THR A 195 9.19 0.02 3.22
CA THR A 195 8.37 1.14 3.71
C THR A 195 8.86 1.70 5.05
N TYR A 196 8.94 3.03 5.14
CA TYR A 196 9.22 3.73 6.40
C TYR A 196 8.16 4.79 6.68
N LEU A 197 7.65 4.82 7.92
CA LEU A 197 6.66 5.79 8.38
C LEU A 197 7.32 6.77 9.35
N SER A 198 6.93 8.04 9.29
CA SER A 198 7.27 9.08 10.27
C SER A 198 5.99 9.85 10.61
N VAL A 199 5.80 10.19 11.89
CA VAL A 199 4.63 10.98 12.32
C VAL A 199 4.94 12.46 12.18
N LEU A 200 4.03 13.21 11.56
CA LEU A 200 4.06 14.67 11.52
C LEU A 200 3.24 15.23 12.68
N VAL A 201 3.91 15.95 13.58
CA VAL A 201 3.24 16.70 14.65
C VAL A 201 3.66 18.16 14.53
N ASN A 202 2.69 19.05 14.32
CA ASN A 202 2.91 20.49 14.18
C ASN A 202 4.03 20.88 13.19
N GLY A 203 4.06 20.21 12.03
CA GLY A 203 5.04 20.49 10.98
C GLY A 203 6.43 19.88 11.20
N VAL A 204 6.64 19.18 12.32
CA VAL A 204 7.91 18.51 12.63
C VAL A 204 7.79 17.01 12.38
N HIS A 205 8.75 16.47 11.63
CA HIS A 205 8.91 15.04 11.41
C HIS A 205 9.55 14.41 12.64
N HIS A 206 8.96 13.33 13.14
CA HIS A 206 9.52 12.50 14.20
C HIS A 206 10.18 11.24 13.64
N ASP A 207 10.72 10.40 14.51
CA ASP A 207 11.52 9.23 14.12
C ASP A 207 10.83 8.32 13.09
N PHE A 208 11.64 7.78 12.18
CA PHE A 208 11.17 6.82 11.19
C PHE A 208 11.11 5.41 11.79
N PHE A 209 10.00 4.71 11.57
CA PHE A 209 9.83 3.31 11.95
C PHE A 209 9.30 2.49 10.77
N GLN A 210 9.57 1.18 10.78
CA GLN A 210 9.03 0.26 9.78
C GLN A 210 7.70 -0.35 10.27
N PRO A 211 6.62 -0.27 9.47
CA PRO A 211 5.38 -0.93 9.82
C PRO A 211 5.48 -2.44 9.57
N LYS A 212 4.89 -3.24 10.46
CA LYS A 212 4.73 -4.70 10.28
C LYS A 212 3.32 -5.08 9.82
N ARG A 213 2.36 -4.17 9.95
CA ARG A 213 0.99 -4.31 9.47
C ARG A 213 0.39 -2.97 9.05
N GLY A 214 -0.76 -3.03 8.39
CA GLY A 214 -1.51 -1.86 7.99
C GLY A 214 -1.32 -1.52 6.52
N VAL A 215 -2.35 -0.92 5.95
CA VAL A 215 -2.46 -0.59 4.54
C VAL A 215 -2.38 0.94 4.42
N LYS A 216 -1.55 1.44 3.50
CA LYS A 216 -1.21 2.88 3.36
C LYS A 216 -2.40 3.64 2.79
N GLN A 217 -3.18 4.33 3.63
CA GLN A 217 -4.31 5.11 3.13
C GLN A 217 -3.84 6.21 2.15
N GLY A 218 -4.26 6.12 0.88
CA GLY A 218 -3.84 7.04 -0.19
C GLY A 218 -2.85 6.43 -1.20
N ASP A 219 -2.40 5.20 -0.99
CA ASP A 219 -1.56 4.44 -1.92
C ASP A 219 -2.42 3.60 -2.89
N PRO A 220 -2.10 3.55 -4.20
CA PRO A 220 -2.85 2.78 -5.18
C PRO A 220 -2.95 1.27 -4.88
N LEU A 221 -1.88 0.66 -4.36
CA LEU A 221 -1.87 -0.76 -4.00
C LEU A 221 -2.73 -1.02 -2.77
N SER A 222 -2.83 -0.02 -1.89
CA SER A 222 -3.62 -0.13 -0.67
C SER A 222 -5.11 -0.26 -0.93
N HIS A 223 -5.64 0.44 -1.93
CA HIS A 223 -7.02 0.24 -2.36
C HIS A 223 -7.25 -1.15 -2.96
N PHE A 224 -6.29 -1.66 -3.75
CA PHE A 224 -6.36 -3.01 -4.30
C PHE A 224 -6.32 -4.08 -3.20
N LEU A 225 -5.37 -3.99 -2.25
CA LEU A 225 -5.29 -4.88 -1.09
C LEU A 225 -6.54 -4.78 -0.22
N PHE A 226 -7.12 -3.58 -0.07
CA PHE A 226 -8.40 -3.42 0.60
C PHE A 226 -9.54 -4.05 -0.20
N ILE A 227 -9.58 -3.94 -1.52
CA ILE A 227 -10.57 -4.66 -2.35
C ILE A 227 -10.40 -6.16 -2.17
N LEU A 228 -9.18 -6.69 -2.19
CA LEU A 228 -8.93 -8.11 -1.96
C LEU A 228 -9.40 -8.54 -0.57
N ALA A 229 -8.99 -7.82 0.48
CA ALA A 229 -9.38 -8.11 1.86
C ALA A 229 -10.88 -7.92 2.09
N SER A 230 -11.45 -6.81 1.63
CA SER A 230 -12.88 -6.50 1.70
C SER A 230 -13.71 -7.47 0.86
N LYS A 231 -13.17 -8.07 -0.21
CA LYS A 231 -13.84 -9.12 -0.99
C LYS A 231 -13.75 -10.48 -0.35
N ALA A 232 -12.65 -10.78 0.34
CA ALA A 232 -12.65 -11.84 1.33
C ALA A 232 -13.80 -11.60 2.32
N PHE A 233 -13.83 -10.45 3.00
CA PHE A 233 -14.91 -10.14 3.95
C PHE A 233 -16.32 -10.13 3.33
N SER A 234 -16.52 -9.62 2.12
CA SER A 234 -17.84 -9.58 1.48
C SER A 234 -18.29 -10.96 0.98
N ARG A 235 -17.36 -11.86 0.70
CA ARG A 235 -17.66 -13.28 0.47
C ARG A 235 -18.01 -14.00 1.78
N GLY A 236 -17.57 -13.48 2.94
CA GLY A 236 -17.86 -13.99 4.30
C GLY A 236 -18.97 -13.30 5.07
N ILE A 237 -19.68 -12.40 4.39
CA ILE A 237 -20.99 -11.90 4.82
C ILE A 237 -22.07 -12.37 3.81
N LYS A 238 -21.65 -13.22 2.86
CA LYS A 238 -22.55 -14.21 2.31
C LYS A 238 -22.54 -15.40 3.21
#